data_AF-A0A838P983-F1
#
_entry.id   AF-A0A838P983-F1
#
_cell.length_a   1.000
_cell.length_b   1.000
_cell.length_c   1.000
_cell.angle_alpha   90.00
_cell.angle_beta   90.00
_cell.angle_gamma   90.00
#
_symmetry.space_group_name_H-M   'P 1'
#
loop_
_entity.id
_entity.type
_entity.pdbx_description
1 polymer ?
#
loop_
_entity_poly.entity_id
_entity_poly.type
_entity_poly.pdbx_seq_one_letter_code
_entity_poly.pdbx_strand_id
1 'polypeptide(L)'
;MQNLIVKQAAVDYYGFFVAPAFNLMGEMRQIIGGLSKTFAAHNVGLGSFRLDGDISDPSTAAVTVRLGPFGLYKFKFDQVQASLGGFTDDELEGFVSVIGKGNQWVRDTVESFTFKTHVFSYASHSTVADGTSSSLLLGLPRRPISVPGQDLGSGILETWHDPEMNARVRLMLDHSLQEPDGLHLNFMVVFERDVIDYVGSAHQSRKLMDSYLANLDLAFAEDSLES
;
A
#
# COMPACT_ATOMS: atom_id res chain seq x y z
N MET A 1 21.58 12.49 -10.56
CA MET A 1 20.53 11.49 -10.32
C MET A 1 21.13 10.26 -9.68
N GLN A 2 20.72 9.95 -8.45
CA GLN A 2 21.14 8.76 -7.70
C GLN A 2 20.14 7.63 -7.90
N ASN A 3 20.65 6.42 -8.15
CA ASN A 3 19.81 5.25 -8.37
C ASN A 3 19.55 4.48 -7.07
N LEU A 4 18.28 4.16 -6.84
CA LEU A 4 17.79 3.34 -5.74
C LEU A 4 17.65 1.91 -6.25
N ILE A 5 18.45 1.01 -5.69
CA ILE A 5 18.35 -0.43 -5.95
C ILE A 5 17.41 -1.01 -4.89
N VAL A 6 16.17 -1.27 -5.28
CA VAL A 6 15.15 -1.89 -4.42
C VAL A 6 15.60 -3.26 -3.95
N LYS A 7 15.50 -3.49 -2.64
CA LYS A 7 15.72 -4.79 -1.98
C LYS A 7 14.41 -5.41 -1.54
N GLN A 8 13.47 -4.55 -1.16
CA GLN A 8 12.11 -4.92 -0.81
C GLN A 8 11.17 -3.82 -1.27
N ALA A 9 10.05 -4.21 -1.85
CA ALA A 9 8.96 -3.31 -2.19
C ALA A 9 7.64 -3.92 -1.74
N ALA A 10 6.72 -3.07 -1.32
CA ALA A 10 5.35 -3.43 -1.02
C ALA A 10 4.39 -2.33 -1.47
N VAL A 11 3.21 -2.73 -1.89
CA VAL A 11 2.06 -1.87 -2.06
C VAL A 11 0.95 -2.39 -1.16
N ASP A 12 0.45 -1.50 -0.33
CA ASP A 12 -0.70 -1.74 0.52
C ASP A 12 -1.87 -0.89 0.05
N TYR A 13 -3.06 -1.47 0.12
CA TYR A 13 -4.32 -0.81 -0.07
C TYR A 13 -5.19 -0.93 1.19
N TYR A 14 -5.84 0.17 1.56
CA TYR A 14 -6.83 0.21 2.63
C TYR A 14 -8.09 0.90 2.12
N GLY A 15 -9.23 0.26 2.31
CA GLY A 15 -10.55 0.85 2.07
C GLY A 15 -11.31 0.92 3.38
N PHE A 16 -11.43 2.12 3.95
CA PHE A 16 -12.12 2.34 5.23
C PHE A 16 -13.59 2.61 5.00
N PHE A 17 -14.46 1.95 5.76
CA PHE A 17 -15.90 2.07 5.59
C PHE A 17 -16.44 3.32 6.30
N VAL A 18 -17.54 3.89 5.82
CA VAL A 18 -18.26 4.95 6.58
C VAL A 18 -18.91 4.35 7.83
N ALA A 19 -19.52 3.19 7.68
CA ALA A 19 -20.10 2.41 8.76
C ALA A 19 -19.59 0.96 8.65
N PRO A 20 -19.33 0.27 9.78
CA PRO A 20 -18.95 -1.12 9.75
C PRO A 20 -19.97 -2.01 9.02
N ALA A 21 -19.49 -3.08 8.41
CA ALA A 21 -20.32 -4.04 7.71
C ALA A 21 -21.02 -5.00 8.69
N PHE A 22 -21.80 -4.46 9.63
CA PHE A 22 -22.45 -5.22 10.71
C PHE A 22 -23.23 -6.44 10.21
N ASN A 23 -23.92 -6.32 9.08
CA ASN A 23 -24.74 -7.40 8.51
C ASN A 23 -23.90 -8.60 8.04
N LEU A 24 -22.60 -8.43 7.79
CA LEU A 24 -21.70 -9.52 7.44
C LEU A 24 -21.06 -10.17 8.67
N MET A 25 -21.08 -9.47 9.81
CA MET A 25 -20.36 -9.84 11.01
C MET A 25 -21.19 -10.81 11.84
N GLY A 26 -20.98 -12.09 11.56
CA GLY A 26 -21.81 -13.21 12.05
C GLY A 26 -22.11 -14.20 10.93
N GLU A 27 -22.03 -13.75 9.68
CA GLU A 27 -22.32 -14.55 8.48
C GLU A 27 -21.02 -14.98 7.78
N MET A 28 -20.12 -15.65 8.51
CA MET A 28 -18.82 -16.09 7.98
C MET A 28 -18.94 -16.94 6.71
N ARG A 29 -20.03 -17.70 6.58
CA ARG A 29 -20.33 -18.48 5.37
C ARG A 29 -20.59 -17.56 4.17
N GLN A 30 -21.26 -16.44 4.37
CA GLN A 30 -21.50 -15.44 3.33
C GLN A 30 -20.20 -14.75 2.93
N ILE A 31 -19.32 -14.42 3.90
CA ILE A 31 -18.02 -13.82 3.61
C ILE A 31 -17.14 -14.80 2.80
N ILE A 32 -16.92 -16.00 3.31
CA ILE A 32 -16.05 -17.00 2.65
C ILE A 32 -16.64 -17.41 1.29
N GLY A 33 -17.95 -17.67 1.22
CA GLY A 33 -18.63 -18.06 -0.01
C GLY A 33 -18.66 -16.94 -1.06
N GLY A 34 -18.83 -15.68 -0.62
CA GLY A 34 -18.78 -14.50 -1.45
C GLY A 34 -17.39 -14.29 -2.05
N LEU A 35 -16.37 -14.17 -1.19
CA LEU A 35 -14.99 -13.98 -1.61
C LEU A 35 -14.45 -15.15 -2.46
N SER A 36 -14.85 -16.40 -2.17
CA SER A 36 -14.45 -17.55 -2.99
C SER A 36 -15.00 -17.45 -4.41
N LYS A 37 -16.24 -16.96 -4.59
CA LYS A 37 -16.81 -16.71 -5.93
C LYS A 37 -16.13 -15.52 -6.60
N THR A 38 -15.95 -14.43 -5.87
CA THR A 38 -15.33 -13.19 -6.38
C THR A 38 -13.91 -13.43 -6.90
N PHE A 39 -13.14 -14.28 -6.22
CA PHE A 39 -11.74 -14.57 -6.58
C PHE A 39 -11.53 -15.93 -7.25
N ALA A 40 -12.59 -16.59 -7.73
CA ALA A 40 -12.49 -17.91 -8.36
C ALA A 40 -11.51 -17.94 -9.55
N ALA A 41 -11.44 -16.85 -10.32
CA ALA A 41 -10.52 -16.70 -11.45
C ALA A 41 -9.03 -16.65 -11.05
N HIS A 42 -8.71 -16.47 -9.77
CA HIS A 42 -7.35 -16.42 -9.24
C HIS A 42 -6.97 -17.74 -8.52
N ASN A 43 -7.62 -18.85 -8.90
CA ASN A 43 -7.39 -20.19 -8.33
C ASN A 43 -7.51 -20.26 -6.80
N VAL A 44 -8.39 -19.42 -6.23
CA VAL A 44 -8.64 -19.39 -4.78
C VAL A 44 -9.46 -20.61 -4.36
N GLY A 45 -8.84 -21.48 -3.54
CA GLY A 45 -9.50 -22.62 -2.91
C GLY A 45 -9.75 -22.38 -1.42
N LEU A 46 -10.37 -23.34 -0.73
CA LEU A 46 -10.61 -23.23 0.73
C LEU A 46 -9.30 -23.07 1.54
N GLY A 47 -8.21 -23.70 1.10
CA GLY A 47 -6.89 -23.56 1.72
C GLY A 47 -6.27 -22.16 1.59
N SER A 48 -6.84 -21.29 0.73
CA SER A 48 -6.42 -19.89 0.60
C SER A 48 -6.99 -18.98 1.68
N PHE A 49 -8.00 -19.45 2.43
CA PHE A 49 -8.66 -18.66 3.46
C PHE A 49 -8.02 -18.88 4.82
N ARG A 50 -7.87 -17.79 5.56
CA ARG A 50 -7.45 -17.79 6.96
C ARG A 50 -8.35 -16.87 7.76
N LEU A 51 -8.77 -17.36 8.93
CA LEU A 51 -9.42 -16.53 9.94
C LEU A 51 -8.34 -16.00 10.88
N ASP A 52 -8.26 -14.69 10.98
CA ASP A 52 -7.35 -14.00 11.90
C ASP A 52 -8.16 -13.27 12.98
N GLY A 53 -7.55 -13.06 14.15
CA GLY A 53 -8.16 -12.36 15.28
C GLY A 53 -8.98 -13.25 16.21
N ASP A 54 -9.55 -12.64 17.24
CA ASP A 54 -10.45 -13.32 18.16
C ASP A 54 -11.86 -13.31 17.58
N ILE A 55 -12.43 -14.49 17.31
CA ILE A 55 -13.78 -14.62 16.76
C ILE A 55 -14.84 -14.10 17.74
N SER A 56 -14.53 -14.06 19.03
CA SER A 56 -15.41 -13.48 20.05
C SER A 56 -15.39 -11.95 20.09
N ASP A 57 -14.40 -11.31 19.46
CA ASP A 57 -14.31 -9.86 19.27
C ASP A 57 -14.35 -9.50 17.77
N PRO A 58 -15.54 -9.16 17.24
CA PRO A 58 -15.74 -8.76 15.85
C PRO A 58 -14.80 -7.66 15.37
N SER A 59 -14.33 -6.77 16.26
CA SER A 59 -13.46 -5.66 15.88
C SER A 59 -12.04 -6.10 15.49
N THR A 60 -11.61 -7.27 15.99
CA THR A 60 -10.28 -7.85 15.69
C THR A 60 -10.35 -8.95 14.63
N ALA A 61 -11.52 -9.56 14.45
CA ALA A 61 -11.74 -10.63 13.49
C ALA A 61 -11.52 -10.17 12.04
N ALA A 62 -10.92 -11.05 11.25
CA ALA A 62 -10.69 -10.81 9.84
C ALA A 62 -10.69 -12.10 9.02
N VAL A 63 -11.14 -11.99 7.77
CA VAL A 63 -11.04 -13.05 6.77
C VAL A 63 -9.95 -12.65 5.78
N THR A 64 -8.85 -13.38 5.80
CA THR A 64 -7.73 -13.20 4.88
C THR A 64 -7.81 -14.24 3.76
N VAL A 65 -7.65 -13.80 2.52
CA VAL A 65 -7.59 -14.62 1.31
C VAL A 65 -6.22 -14.44 0.67
N ARG A 66 -5.51 -15.55 0.46
CA ARG A 66 -4.24 -15.57 -0.29
C ARG A 66 -4.54 -15.77 -1.78
N LEU A 67 -4.00 -14.88 -2.61
CA LEU A 67 -4.34 -14.78 -4.04
C LEU A 67 -3.16 -15.16 -4.94
N GLY A 68 -2.25 -16.01 -4.42
CA GLY A 68 -1.04 -16.42 -5.13
C GLY A 68 -0.13 -15.21 -5.40
N PRO A 69 0.22 -14.92 -6.68
CA PRO A 69 1.11 -13.81 -7.02
C PRO A 69 0.46 -12.44 -6.79
N PHE A 70 -0.88 -12.36 -6.71
CA PHE A 70 -1.60 -11.09 -6.52
C PHE A 70 -1.73 -10.70 -5.04
N GLY A 71 -0.87 -11.24 -4.18
CA GLY A 71 -0.80 -10.87 -2.77
C GLY A 71 -1.91 -11.44 -1.90
N LEU A 72 -2.36 -10.64 -0.94
CA LEU A 72 -3.43 -11.00 -0.01
C LEU A 72 -4.54 -9.95 -0.01
N TYR A 73 -5.75 -10.40 0.26
CA TYR A 73 -6.91 -9.56 0.51
C TYR A 73 -7.51 -9.93 1.86
N LYS A 74 -7.81 -8.93 2.68
CA LYS A 74 -8.29 -9.09 4.04
C LYS A 74 -9.54 -8.26 4.24
N PHE A 75 -10.65 -8.93 4.49
CA PHE A 75 -11.88 -8.30 4.92
C PHE A 75 -11.89 -8.20 6.46
N LYS A 76 -12.12 -7.00 6.97
CA LYS A 76 -12.30 -6.71 8.40
C LYS A 76 -13.65 -6.02 8.62
N PHE A 77 -13.99 -5.86 9.89
CA PHE A 77 -15.21 -5.21 10.36
C PHE A 77 -15.47 -3.81 9.76
N ASP A 78 -14.43 -2.98 9.74
CA ASP A 78 -14.47 -1.55 9.44
C ASP A 78 -13.66 -1.15 8.21
N GLN A 79 -13.00 -2.12 7.58
CA GLN A 79 -12.14 -1.89 6.44
C GLN A 79 -11.90 -3.15 5.62
N VAL A 80 -11.40 -2.95 4.41
CA VAL A 80 -10.63 -3.95 3.69
C VAL A 80 -9.16 -3.56 3.65
N GLN A 81 -8.30 -4.57 3.59
CA GLN A 81 -6.87 -4.44 3.40
C GLN A 81 -6.46 -5.32 2.23
N ALA A 82 -5.53 -4.86 1.41
CA ALA A 82 -4.84 -5.72 0.47
C ALA A 82 -3.37 -5.37 0.47
N SER A 83 -2.50 -6.37 0.33
CA SER A 83 -1.06 -6.17 0.35
C SER A 83 -0.42 -7.04 -0.72
N LEU A 84 0.55 -6.46 -1.43
CA LEU A 84 1.37 -7.14 -2.42
C LEU A 84 2.83 -6.73 -2.17
N GLY A 85 3.75 -7.68 -2.12
CA GLY A 85 5.17 -7.42 -1.92
C GLY A 85 6.02 -8.14 -2.97
N GLY A 86 7.15 -7.55 -3.34
CA GLY A 86 8.05 -8.06 -4.39
C GLY A 86 7.31 -8.33 -5.68
N PHE A 87 6.90 -7.27 -6.37
CA PHE A 87 5.95 -7.36 -7.48
C PHE A 87 6.47 -6.72 -8.76
N THR A 88 6.10 -7.36 -9.86
CA THR A 88 6.18 -6.84 -11.22
C THR A 88 5.00 -5.92 -11.56
N ASP A 89 5.10 -5.19 -12.67
CA ASP A 89 3.99 -4.35 -13.16
C ASP A 89 2.73 -5.17 -13.47
N ASP A 90 2.87 -6.35 -14.08
CA ASP A 90 1.74 -7.25 -14.37
C ASP A 90 1.05 -7.74 -13.08
N GLU A 91 1.83 -8.03 -12.03
CA GLU A 91 1.29 -8.43 -10.73
C GLU A 91 0.60 -7.26 -10.02
N LEU A 92 1.12 -6.04 -10.18
CA LEU A 92 0.47 -4.83 -9.68
C LEU A 92 -0.88 -4.61 -10.36
N GLU A 93 -0.98 -4.76 -11.68
CA GLU A 93 -2.26 -4.66 -12.40
C GLU A 93 -3.26 -5.72 -11.92
N GLY A 94 -2.80 -6.96 -11.77
CA GLY A 94 -3.61 -8.06 -11.23
C GLY A 94 -4.09 -7.79 -9.80
N PHE A 95 -3.22 -7.27 -8.93
CA PHE A 95 -3.54 -6.88 -7.56
C PHE A 95 -4.60 -5.78 -7.50
N VAL A 96 -4.50 -4.76 -8.35
CA VAL A 96 -5.48 -3.68 -8.38
C VAL A 96 -6.85 -4.18 -8.88
N SER A 97 -6.85 -5.14 -9.82
CA SER A 97 -8.08 -5.83 -10.24
C SER A 97 -8.74 -6.61 -9.10
N VAL A 98 -7.95 -7.32 -8.28
CA VAL A 98 -8.43 -8.01 -7.07
C VAL A 98 -9.09 -7.03 -6.12
N ILE A 99 -8.43 -5.90 -5.82
CA ILE A 99 -8.98 -4.87 -4.93
C ILE A 99 -10.34 -4.40 -5.44
N GLY A 100 -10.44 -4.08 -6.72
CA GLY A 100 -11.69 -3.63 -7.35
C GLY A 100 -12.82 -4.66 -7.20
N LYS A 101 -12.54 -5.94 -7.52
CA LYS A 101 -13.52 -7.03 -7.39
C LYS A 101 -13.94 -7.26 -5.93
N GLY A 102 -12.99 -7.26 -5.01
CA GLY A 102 -13.26 -7.43 -3.57
C GLY A 102 -14.15 -6.31 -3.03
N ASN A 103 -13.85 -5.06 -3.39
CA ASN A 103 -14.63 -3.89 -2.94
C ASN A 103 -16.01 -3.85 -3.58
N GLN A 104 -16.13 -4.24 -4.85
CA GLN A 104 -17.42 -4.37 -5.51
C GLN A 104 -18.28 -5.43 -4.82
N TRP A 105 -17.70 -6.58 -4.46
CA TRP A 105 -18.41 -7.59 -3.70
C TRP A 105 -18.96 -7.06 -2.36
N VAL A 106 -18.18 -6.26 -1.61
CA VAL A 106 -18.67 -5.66 -0.35
C VAL A 106 -19.88 -4.76 -0.63
N ARG A 107 -19.80 -3.92 -1.66
CA ARG A 107 -20.90 -3.02 -2.08
C ARG A 107 -22.16 -3.78 -2.48
N ASP A 108 -22.00 -4.86 -3.24
CA ASP A 108 -23.13 -5.67 -3.71
C ASP A 108 -23.78 -6.45 -2.56
N THR A 109 -23.01 -6.73 -1.51
CA THR A 109 -23.46 -7.58 -0.39
C THR A 109 -24.05 -6.77 0.76
N VAL A 110 -23.59 -5.55 0.98
CA VAL A 110 -24.06 -4.68 2.07
C VAL A 110 -24.87 -3.53 1.48
N GLU A 111 -26.17 -3.50 1.80
CA GLU A 111 -27.07 -2.45 1.33
C GLU A 111 -26.59 -1.05 1.74
N SER A 112 -26.65 -0.10 0.81
CA SER A 112 -26.24 1.30 1.03
C SER A 112 -24.80 1.46 1.51
N PHE A 113 -23.93 0.49 1.22
CA PHE A 113 -22.55 0.52 1.66
C PHE A 113 -21.72 1.61 0.96
N THR A 114 -20.89 2.29 1.76
CA THR A 114 -20.00 3.35 1.29
C THR A 114 -18.63 3.27 1.97
N PHE A 115 -17.59 3.56 1.19
CA PHE A 115 -16.26 3.84 1.69
C PHE A 115 -16.16 5.31 2.10
N LYS A 116 -15.44 5.55 3.19
CA LYS A 116 -15.06 6.89 3.63
C LYS A 116 -13.76 7.32 2.96
N THR A 117 -12.82 6.39 2.84
CA THR A 117 -11.45 6.71 2.41
C THR A 117 -10.81 5.49 1.77
N HIS A 118 -10.05 5.75 0.71
CA HIS A 118 -9.14 4.79 0.10
C HIS A 118 -7.72 5.25 0.28
N VAL A 119 -6.82 4.33 0.58
CA VAL A 119 -5.39 4.60 0.76
C VAL A 119 -4.59 3.62 -0.06
N PHE A 120 -3.69 4.12 -0.89
CA PHE A 120 -2.57 3.34 -1.44
C PHE A 120 -1.30 3.77 -0.72
N SER A 121 -0.48 2.81 -0.30
CA SER A 121 0.80 3.04 0.35
C SER A 121 1.85 2.18 -0.34
N TYR A 122 2.79 2.83 -1.02
CA TYR A 122 3.94 2.21 -1.65
C TYR A 122 5.12 2.36 -0.69
N ALA A 123 5.70 1.24 -0.27
CA ALA A 123 6.86 1.23 0.59
C ALA A 123 8.01 0.50 -0.09
N SER A 124 9.23 0.98 0.09
CA SER A 124 10.41 0.25 -0.33
C SER A 124 11.58 0.45 0.61
N HIS A 125 12.43 -0.58 0.68
CA HIS A 125 13.76 -0.51 1.23
C HIS A 125 14.76 -0.68 0.09
N SER A 126 15.65 0.29 -0.07
CA SER A 126 16.56 0.36 -1.21
C SER A 126 17.98 0.69 -0.77
N THR A 127 18.98 0.13 -1.44
CA THR A 127 20.37 0.61 -1.33
C THR A 127 20.61 1.75 -2.31
N VAL A 128 21.47 2.70 -1.96
CA VAL A 128 21.85 3.81 -2.86
C VAL A 128 23.06 3.37 -3.68
N ALA A 129 22.95 3.35 -5.01
CA ALA A 129 23.97 2.75 -5.89
C ALA A 129 25.37 3.36 -5.71
N ASP A 130 25.45 4.68 -5.55
CA ASP A 130 26.71 5.43 -5.49
C ASP A 130 26.99 6.01 -4.09
N GLY A 131 26.41 5.44 -3.02
CA GLY A 131 26.61 5.98 -1.68
C GLY A 131 25.83 5.28 -0.58
N THR A 132 25.50 6.04 0.46
CA THR A 132 24.72 5.59 1.61
C THR A 132 23.50 6.49 1.81
N SER A 133 22.49 6.01 2.52
CA SER A 133 21.35 6.85 2.92
C SER A 133 21.79 8.10 3.68
N SER A 134 22.82 8.00 4.53
CA SER A 134 23.38 9.17 5.21
C SER A 134 23.90 10.21 4.23
N SER A 135 24.65 9.79 3.21
CA SER A 135 25.18 10.72 2.20
C SER A 135 24.08 11.45 1.42
N LEU A 136 22.97 10.75 1.14
CA LEU A 136 21.80 11.29 0.46
C LEU A 136 21.02 12.25 1.38
N LEU A 137 20.67 11.80 2.59
CA LEU A 137 19.84 12.55 3.54
C LEU A 137 20.54 13.81 4.09
N LEU A 138 21.87 13.78 4.20
CA LEU A 138 22.66 14.98 4.54
C LEU A 138 22.57 16.06 3.44
N GLY A 139 22.37 15.66 2.18
CA GLY A 139 22.25 16.54 1.03
C GLY A 139 20.85 17.15 0.83
N LEU A 140 19.82 16.63 1.51
CA LEU A 140 18.47 17.17 1.42
C LEU A 140 18.30 18.46 2.23
N PRO A 141 17.41 19.38 1.80
CA PRO A 141 17.11 20.59 2.57
C PRO A 141 16.63 20.26 3.98
N ARG A 142 17.40 20.66 5.01
CA ARG A 142 17.10 20.31 6.40
C ARG A 142 17.43 21.42 7.37
N ARG A 143 16.78 21.36 8.54
CA ARG A 143 17.15 22.19 9.69
C ARG A 143 18.32 21.52 10.40
N PRO A 144 19.49 22.18 10.52
CA PRO A 144 20.61 21.60 11.25
C PRO A 144 20.20 21.37 12.71
N ILE A 145 20.48 20.17 13.22
CA ILE A 145 20.23 19.80 14.60
C ILE A 145 21.52 20.03 15.39
N SER A 146 21.47 20.84 16.46
CA SER A 146 22.62 21.07 17.33
C SER A 146 22.46 20.23 18.61
N VAL A 147 22.85 18.95 18.52
CA VAL A 147 22.87 18.02 19.67
C VAL A 147 24.19 17.25 19.69
N PRO A 148 24.67 16.78 20.86
CA PRO A 148 25.83 15.89 20.93
C PRO A 148 25.57 14.58 20.16
N GLY A 149 26.48 14.20 19.28
CA GLY A 149 26.39 12.98 18.48
C GLY A 149 26.94 13.15 17.07
N GLN A 150 26.79 12.10 16.25
CA GLN A 150 27.04 12.17 14.81
C GLN A 150 25.71 12.44 14.11
N ASP A 151 25.69 13.48 13.29
CA ASP A 151 24.58 13.75 12.39
C ASP A 151 24.64 12.81 11.19
N LEU A 152 23.60 12.00 11.01
CA LEU A 152 23.49 11.03 9.92
C LEU A 152 22.61 11.54 8.77
N GLY A 153 22.10 12.77 8.85
CA GLY A 153 21.01 13.23 7.99
C GLY A 153 19.68 13.21 8.73
N SER A 154 18.72 13.97 8.20
CA SER A 154 17.34 13.92 8.68
C SER A 154 16.47 13.44 7.53
N GLY A 155 15.60 12.46 7.80
CA GLY A 155 14.55 12.10 6.86
C GLY A 155 13.68 13.30 6.46
N ILE A 156 13.00 13.17 5.33
CA ILE A 156 12.00 14.13 4.87
C ILE A 156 10.61 13.53 5.04
N LEU A 157 9.67 14.39 5.43
CA LEU A 157 8.25 14.08 5.44
C LEU A 157 7.52 15.24 4.79
N GLU A 158 7.03 15.00 3.58
CA GLU A 158 6.24 15.98 2.84
C GLU A 158 4.78 15.51 2.78
N THR A 159 3.86 16.47 2.86
CA THR A 159 2.42 16.20 2.71
C THR A 159 1.81 17.34 1.94
N TRP A 160 1.08 17.01 0.87
CA TRP A 160 0.43 17.98 0.00
C TRP A 160 -0.92 17.45 -0.51
N HIS A 161 -1.66 18.32 -1.18
CA HIS A 161 -2.85 17.95 -1.94
C HIS A 161 -2.50 17.95 -3.43
N ASP A 162 -2.77 16.84 -4.10
CA ASP A 162 -2.64 16.74 -5.55
C ASP A 162 -3.98 17.12 -6.21
N PRO A 163 -4.01 18.21 -7.02
CA PRO A 163 -5.26 18.70 -7.60
C PRO A 163 -5.79 17.83 -8.74
N GLU A 164 -4.92 17.10 -9.45
CA GLU A 164 -5.32 16.26 -10.58
C GLU A 164 -6.05 15.00 -10.09
N MET A 165 -5.51 14.38 -9.04
CA MET A 165 -6.10 13.22 -8.37
C MET A 165 -7.21 13.59 -7.40
N ASN A 166 -7.25 14.86 -6.98
CA ASN A 166 -8.00 15.36 -5.83
C ASN A 166 -7.77 14.47 -4.59
N ALA A 167 -6.49 14.27 -4.26
CA ALA A 167 -6.05 13.36 -3.22
C ALA A 167 -5.03 14.02 -2.30
N ARG A 168 -4.97 13.59 -1.04
CA ARG A 168 -3.87 13.96 -0.15
C ARG A 168 -2.73 12.97 -0.34
N VAL A 169 -1.53 13.48 -0.51
CA VAL A 169 -0.33 12.68 -0.73
C VAL A 169 0.67 12.94 0.38
N ARG A 170 1.42 11.90 0.76
CA ARG A 170 2.52 11.96 1.70
C ARG A 170 3.71 11.20 1.14
N LEU A 171 4.87 11.81 1.16
CA LEU A 171 6.15 11.15 0.90
C LEU A 171 6.98 11.19 2.20
N MET A 172 7.55 10.05 2.54
CA MET A 172 8.53 9.91 3.61
C MET A 172 9.78 9.25 3.04
N LEU A 173 10.94 9.85 3.26
CA LEU A 173 12.24 9.22 3.04
C LEU A 173 13.01 9.25 4.36
N ASP A 174 13.57 8.13 4.76
CA ASP A 174 14.39 8.02 5.97
C ASP A 174 15.42 6.89 5.84
N HIS A 175 16.27 6.71 6.83
CA HIS A 175 17.15 5.54 6.90
C HIS A 175 16.34 4.24 6.96
N SER A 176 16.78 3.26 6.18
CA SER A 176 16.26 1.91 6.28
C SER A 176 16.76 1.23 7.56
N LEU A 177 15.83 0.69 8.35
CA LEU A 177 16.17 -0.16 9.50
C LEU A 177 16.43 -1.62 9.08
N GLN A 178 16.01 -2.00 7.87
CA GLN A 178 16.13 -3.37 7.37
C GLN A 178 17.35 -3.57 6.48
N GLU A 179 17.79 -2.50 5.80
CA GLU A 179 18.91 -2.51 4.87
C GLU A 179 19.98 -1.56 5.42
N PRO A 180 21.13 -2.08 5.91
CA PRO A 180 22.25 -1.25 6.36
C PRO A 180 22.65 -0.23 5.28
N ASP A 181 22.84 1.03 5.68
CA ASP A 181 23.12 2.15 4.78
C ASP A 181 22.06 2.40 3.69
N GLY A 182 20.91 1.73 3.78
CA GLY A 182 19.80 1.83 2.84
C GLY A 182 18.85 2.97 3.18
N LEU A 183 18.01 3.32 2.21
CA LEU A 183 16.94 4.29 2.29
C LEU A 183 15.60 3.54 2.38
N HIS A 184 14.74 3.98 3.31
CA HIS A 184 13.35 3.61 3.35
C HIS A 184 12.51 4.72 2.71
N LEU A 185 11.66 4.33 1.79
CA LEU A 185 10.69 5.19 1.14
C LEU A 185 9.29 4.73 1.50
N ASN A 186 8.43 5.67 1.87
CA ASN A 186 6.98 5.46 1.94
C ASN A 186 6.25 6.58 1.22
N PHE A 187 5.48 6.22 0.18
CA PHE A 187 4.65 7.12 -0.58
C PHE A 187 3.18 6.71 -0.44
N MET A 188 2.37 7.58 0.14
CA MET A 188 0.98 7.29 0.48
C MET A 188 0.05 8.28 -0.21
N VAL A 189 -0.99 7.76 -0.87
CA VAL A 189 -2.05 8.54 -1.52
C VAL A 189 -3.38 8.22 -0.85
N VAL A 190 -4.10 9.26 -0.44
CA VAL A 190 -5.36 9.18 0.31
C VAL A 190 -6.47 9.86 -0.48
N PHE A 191 -7.49 9.09 -0.83
CA PHE A 191 -8.70 9.56 -1.51
C PHE A 191 -9.88 9.58 -0.53
N GLU A 192 -10.36 10.77 -0.18
CA GLU A 192 -11.49 10.96 0.74
C GLU A 192 -12.82 11.00 -0.03
N ARG A 193 -13.14 9.89 -0.72
CA ARG A 193 -14.36 9.73 -1.52
C ARG A 193 -14.81 8.27 -1.52
N ASP A 194 -16.08 8.05 -1.83
CA ASP A 194 -16.67 6.70 -1.84
C ASP A 194 -16.16 5.85 -3.01
N VAL A 195 -16.13 6.39 -4.23
CA VAL A 195 -15.77 5.63 -5.43
C VAL A 195 -14.45 6.14 -5.99
N ILE A 196 -13.56 5.22 -6.35
CA ILE A 196 -12.33 5.49 -7.08
C ILE A 196 -12.20 4.54 -8.28
N ASP A 197 -11.57 5.01 -9.34
CA ASP A 197 -11.00 4.11 -10.36
C ASP A 197 -9.71 3.51 -9.79
N TYR A 198 -9.77 2.26 -9.34
CA TYR A 198 -8.64 1.61 -8.67
C TYR A 198 -7.41 1.52 -9.58
N VAL A 199 -7.60 1.16 -10.86
CA VAL A 199 -6.51 0.99 -11.83
C VAL A 199 -5.89 2.34 -12.14
N GLY A 200 -6.71 3.31 -12.57
CA GLY A 200 -6.22 4.66 -12.85
C GLY A 200 -5.54 5.31 -11.64
N SER A 201 -6.12 5.16 -10.44
CA SER A 201 -5.56 5.72 -9.21
C SER A 201 -4.21 5.09 -8.85
N ALA A 202 -4.04 3.78 -9.02
CA ALA A 202 -2.77 3.11 -8.73
C ALA A 202 -1.66 3.54 -9.71
N HIS A 203 -1.94 3.53 -11.01
CA HIS A 203 -0.95 3.98 -12.01
C HIS A 203 -0.58 5.46 -11.83
N GLN A 204 -1.57 6.32 -11.59
CA GLN A 204 -1.32 7.74 -11.38
C GLN A 204 -0.53 7.98 -10.08
N SER A 205 -0.82 7.22 -9.01
CA SER A 205 -0.03 7.27 -7.76
C SER A 205 1.43 6.90 -8.01
N ARG A 206 1.69 5.84 -8.79
CA ARG A 206 3.06 5.41 -9.15
C ARG A 206 3.79 6.49 -9.94
N LYS A 207 3.16 7.00 -11.00
CA LYS A 207 3.73 8.08 -11.82
C LYS A 207 4.03 9.34 -11.00
N LEU A 208 3.15 9.68 -10.06
CA LEU A 208 3.35 10.81 -9.16
C LEU A 208 4.56 10.57 -8.25
N MET A 209 4.67 9.38 -7.65
CA MET A 209 5.84 9.01 -6.84
C MET A 209 7.14 9.15 -7.63
N ASP A 210 7.22 8.60 -8.84
CA ASP A 210 8.40 8.66 -9.68
C ASP A 210 8.77 10.11 -10.04
N SER A 211 7.77 10.95 -10.30
CA SER A 211 7.97 12.39 -10.58
C SER A 211 8.53 13.13 -9.36
N TYR A 212 8.06 12.80 -8.15
CA TYR A 212 8.58 13.38 -6.91
C TYR A 212 10.00 12.93 -6.61
N LEU A 213 10.33 11.66 -6.84
CA LEU A 213 11.70 11.18 -6.70
C LEU A 213 12.64 11.87 -7.69
N ALA A 214 12.22 12.05 -8.93
CA ALA A 214 13.00 12.78 -9.93
C ALA A 214 13.30 14.22 -9.50
N ASN A 215 12.35 14.92 -8.84
CA ASN A 215 12.57 16.26 -8.29
C ASN A 215 13.60 16.29 -7.15
N LEU A 216 13.81 15.16 -6.47
CA LEU A 216 14.85 14.97 -5.45
C LEU A 216 16.17 14.43 -6.05
N ASP A 217 16.27 14.38 -7.39
CA ASP A 217 17.39 13.77 -8.12
C ASP A 217 17.57 12.27 -7.80
N LEU A 218 16.46 11.57 -7.55
CA LEU A 218 16.38 10.13 -7.27
C LEU A 218 15.60 9.38 -8.35
N ALA A 219 15.98 8.14 -8.62
CA ALA A 219 15.22 7.22 -9.48
C ALA A 219 15.39 5.77 -9.00
N PHE A 220 14.40 4.91 -9.26
CA PHE A 220 14.59 3.46 -9.12
C PHE A 220 15.45 2.93 -10.28
N ALA A 221 16.36 1.99 -10.01
CA ALA A 221 17.12 1.33 -11.06
C ALA A 221 16.20 0.43 -11.90
N GLU A 222 16.39 0.42 -13.24
CA GLU A 222 15.52 -0.29 -14.20
C GLU A 222 15.33 -1.78 -13.86
N ASP A 223 16.37 -2.46 -13.37
CA ASP A 223 16.33 -3.89 -13.03
C ASP A 223 15.87 -4.20 -11.60
N SER A 224 15.54 -3.18 -10.80
CA SER A 224 15.34 -3.38 -9.34
C SER A 224 13.91 -3.72 -8.93
N LEU A 225 12.94 -3.59 -9.83
CA LEU A 225 11.53 -3.91 -9.54
C LEU A 225 11.13 -5.32 -10.00
N GLU A 226 12.02 -6.08 -10.64
CA GLU A 226 11.75 -7.44 -11.13
C GLU A 226 12.15 -8.55 -10.14
N SER A 227 12.46 -8.22 -8.88
CA SER A 227 12.96 -9.17 -7.88
C SER A 227 11.90 -9.89 -7.06
#